data_AF-A0AAD6ZJ32-F1
#
_entry.id   AF-A0AAD6ZJ32-F1
#
_cell.length_a   1.000
_cell.length_b   1.000
_cell.length_c   1.000
_cell.angle_alpha   90.00
_cell.angle_beta   90.00
_cell.angle_gamma   90.00
#
_symmetry.space_group_name_H-M   'P 1'
#
loop_
_entity.id
_entity.type
_entity.pdbx_description
1 polymer ?
#
loop_
_entity_poly.entity_id
_entity_poly.type
_entity_poly.pdbx_seq_one_letter_code
_entity_poly.pdbx_strand_id
1 'polypeptide(L)'
;MTETLILFRGNAAGENATVFLNSIKRRGLTTPGFDDSKKIEYLQLSLKSGSYAKSWYTKLDPKEKDTWDHVMAAFTKEWLEKEMAVRDRDELQEELLTLVLQPGQIRVRTEEDGVLEWGHVRWVVKAAELAARAGDTGGGLIGQVLKNVPDSLMLRLGPKRKTWEELVQSMRDIPATDITSVLCLESKAQSQDKKLAALESTIAALQQTPTCGLTNQFASMAASSPSRNNNLYLPSTMMSNDEKDGTRLLMGLG
;
A
#
# COMPACT_ATOMS: atom_id res chain seq x y z
N MET A 1 -31.09 28.88 -15.74
CA MET A 1 -30.32 27.66 -15.41
C MET A 1 -31.31 26.53 -15.22
N THR A 2 -31.23 25.47 -16.01
CA THR A 2 -32.08 24.28 -15.83
C THR A 2 -31.58 23.51 -14.62
N GLU A 3 -32.28 23.65 -13.48
CA GLU A 3 -32.01 22.81 -12.31
C GLU A 3 -32.31 21.36 -12.68
N THR A 4 -31.27 20.53 -12.68
CA THR A 4 -31.40 19.09 -12.79
C THR A 4 -32.12 18.59 -11.53
N LEU A 5 -33.38 18.19 -11.66
CA LEU A 5 -34.15 17.59 -10.57
C LEU A 5 -33.43 16.31 -10.11
N ILE A 6 -32.85 16.35 -8.91
CA ILE A 6 -32.22 15.18 -8.30
C ILE A 6 -33.33 14.27 -7.80
N LEU A 7 -33.54 13.15 -8.50
CA LEU A 7 -34.51 12.15 -8.11
C LEU A 7 -33.89 11.15 -7.13
N PHE A 8 -34.46 11.06 -5.93
CA PHE A 8 -34.04 10.12 -4.89
C PHE A 8 -34.81 8.80 -5.01
N ARG A 9 -34.09 7.67 -4.96
CA ARG A 9 -34.66 6.32 -5.04
C ARG A 9 -34.64 5.61 -3.70
N GLY A 10 -33.71 5.96 -2.83
CA GLY A 10 -33.61 5.45 -1.46
C GLY A 10 -32.93 4.09 -1.31
N ASN A 11 -32.47 3.50 -2.41
CA ASN A 11 -31.77 2.21 -2.40
C ASN A 11 -30.75 2.06 -3.55
N ALA A 12 -30.44 3.13 -4.28
CA ALA A 12 -29.48 3.04 -5.38
C ALA A 12 -28.03 3.22 -4.88
N ALA A 13 -27.10 2.48 -5.49
CA ALA A 13 -25.68 2.63 -5.22
C ALA A 13 -25.22 4.06 -5.54
N GLY A 14 -24.51 4.70 -4.61
CA GLY A 14 -24.02 6.08 -4.75
C GLY A 14 -25.02 7.17 -4.33
N GLU A 15 -26.28 6.83 -4.01
CA GLU A 15 -27.20 7.80 -3.41
C GLU A 15 -26.86 8.00 -1.92
N ASN A 16 -26.78 9.26 -1.49
CA ASN A 16 -26.59 9.63 -0.09
C ASN A 16 -27.80 10.44 0.39
N ALA A 17 -28.51 9.88 1.38
CA ALA A 17 -29.75 10.45 1.92
C ALA A 17 -29.53 11.82 2.58
N THR A 18 -28.41 12.01 3.28
CA THR A 18 -28.01 13.30 3.89
C THR A 18 -27.73 14.37 2.83
N VAL A 19 -27.03 14.02 1.74
CA VAL A 19 -26.78 14.94 0.61
C VAL A 19 -28.09 15.37 -0.04
N PHE A 20 -29.01 14.42 -0.26
CA PHE A 20 -30.34 14.71 -0.77
C PHE A 20 -31.12 15.65 0.15
N LEU A 21 -31.20 15.38 1.45
CA LEU A 21 -31.86 16.25 2.42
C LEU A 21 -31.26 17.67 2.45
N ASN A 22 -29.93 17.76 2.44
CA ASN A 22 -29.22 19.04 2.43
C ASN A 22 -29.54 19.85 1.16
N SER A 23 -29.82 19.19 0.02
CA SER A 23 -30.25 19.88 -1.20
C SER A 23 -31.61 20.57 -1.01
N ILE A 24 -32.57 19.93 -0.33
CA ILE A 24 -33.90 20.50 -0.04
C ILE A 24 -33.77 21.66 0.95
N LYS A 25 -32.98 21.48 2.01
CA LYS A 25 -32.70 22.55 3.00
C LYS A 25 -32.05 23.77 2.34
N ARG A 26 -31.05 23.55 1.47
CA ARG A 26 -30.37 24.62 0.72
C ARG A 26 -31.32 25.37 -0.21
N ARG A 27 -32.25 24.65 -0.86
CA ARG A 27 -33.29 25.27 -1.69
C ARG A 27 -34.20 26.17 -0.86
N GLY A 28 -34.55 25.75 0.36
CA GLY A 28 -35.34 26.56 1.28
C GLY A 28 -34.66 27.84 1.75
N LEU A 29 -33.33 27.83 1.89
CA LEU A 29 -32.57 29.02 2.25
C LEU A 29 -32.43 30.02 1.09
N THR A 30 -32.49 29.53 -0.15
CA THR A 30 -32.25 30.34 -1.37
C THR A 30 -33.52 30.78 -2.07
N THR A 31 -34.67 30.22 -1.71
CA THR A 31 -35.97 30.52 -2.32
C THR A 31 -36.87 31.27 -1.32
N PRO A 32 -37.19 32.55 -1.56
CA PRO A 32 -38.13 33.28 -0.71
C PRO A 32 -39.48 32.58 -0.60
N GLY A 33 -40.00 32.46 0.62
CA GLY A 33 -41.31 31.84 0.89
C GLY A 33 -41.34 30.32 0.73
N PHE A 34 -40.20 29.63 0.85
CA PHE A 34 -40.13 28.16 0.88
C PHE A 34 -40.44 27.63 2.29
N ASP A 35 -41.73 27.64 2.61
CA ASP A 35 -42.30 27.14 3.85
C ASP A 35 -42.27 25.60 3.94
N ASP A 36 -42.66 25.09 5.11
CA ASP A 36 -42.61 23.64 5.39
C ASP A 36 -43.53 22.83 4.47
N SER A 37 -44.70 23.38 4.10
CA SER A 37 -45.59 22.75 3.13
C SER A 37 -44.91 22.57 1.76
N LYS A 38 -44.20 23.59 1.27
CA LYS A 38 -43.42 23.50 0.03
C LYS A 38 -42.23 22.56 0.14
N LYS A 39 -41.58 22.46 1.31
CA LYS A 39 -40.51 21.48 1.54
C LYS A 39 -41.03 20.03 1.42
N ILE A 40 -42.18 19.76 2.02
CA ILE A 40 -42.83 18.43 1.97
C ILE A 40 -43.25 18.10 0.53
N GLU A 41 -43.88 19.04 -0.17
CA GLU A 41 -44.25 18.87 -1.58
C GLU A 41 -43.02 18.63 -2.47
N TYR A 42 -41.97 19.43 -2.28
CA TYR A 42 -40.72 19.29 -3.02
C TYR A 42 -40.04 17.94 -2.76
N LEU A 43 -40.04 17.47 -1.50
CA LEU A 43 -39.55 16.13 -1.16
C LEU A 43 -40.35 15.08 -1.93
N GLN A 44 -41.69 15.13 -1.88
CA GLN A 44 -42.58 14.18 -2.57
C GLN A 44 -42.36 14.14 -4.09
N LEU A 45 -42.11 15.28 -4.73
CA LEU A 45 -41.83 15.41 -6.17
C LEU A 45 -40.41 14.92 -6.52
N SER A 46 -39.48 15.02 -5.57
CA SER A 46 -38.10 14.58 -5.75
C SER A 46 -37.93 13.07 -5.54
N LEU A 47 -38.97 12.35 -5.09
CA LEU A 47 -38.96 10.89 -5.00
C LEU A 47 -39.27 10.27 -6.36
N LYS A 48 -38.38 9.41 -6.87
CA LYS A 48 -38.58 8.75 -8.17
C LYS A 48 -39.80 7.82 -8.14
N SER A 49 -40.67 7.91 -9.14
CA SER A 49 -41.79 6.96 -9.31
C SER A 49 -41.30 5.50 -9.37
N GLY A 50 -42.01 4.61 -8.69
CA GLY A 50 -41.66 3.18 -8.58
C GLY A 50 -40.41 2.88 -7.75
N SER A 51 -39.83 3.86 -7.06
CA SER A 51 -38.68 3.66 -6.18
C SER A 51 -39.07 3.22 -4.76
N TYR A 52 -38.08 2.72 -4.03
CA TYR A 52 -38.23 2.37 -2.62
C TYR A 52 -38.65 3.59 -1.79
N ALA A 53 -37.99 4.73 -1.99
CA ALA A 53 -38.32 5.96 -1.28
C ALA A 53 -39.76 6.44 -1.55
N LYS A 54 -40.26 6.31 -2.79
CA LYS A 54 -41.66 6.65 -3.08
C LYS A 54 -42.64 5.69 -2.40
N SER A 55 -42.33 4.40 -2.35
CA SER A 55 -43.13 3.40 -1.65
C SER A 55 -43.18 3.68 -0.14
N TRP A 56 -42.02 3.97 0.45
CA TRP A 56 -41.89 4.39 1.85
C TRP A 56 -42.77 5.61 2.16
N TYR A 57 -42.60 6.69 1.40
CA TYR A 57 -43.35 7.93 1.63
C TYR A 57 -44.85 7.70 1.50
N THR A 58 -45.28 6.83 0.59
CA THR A 58 -46.71 6.51 0.44
C THR A 58 -47.26 5.76 1.66
N LYS A 59 -46.46 4.94 2.33
CA LYS A 59 -46.85 4.12 3.49
C LYS A 59 -46.82 4.85 4.83
N LEU A 60 -46.10 5.97 4.93
CA LEU A 60 -46.07 6.80 6.14
C LEU A 60 -47.48 7.25 6.57
N ASP A 61 -47.71 7.30 7.87
CA ASP A 61 -48.98 7.76 8.44
C ASP A 61 -49.22 9.25 8.08
N PRO A 62 -50.46 9.70 7.88
CA PRO A 62 -50.74 11.13 7.69
C PRO A 62 -50.15 12.04 8.77
N LYS A 63 -50.06 11.58 10.02
CA LYS A 63 -49.44 12.31 11.14
C LYS A 63 -47.91 12.38 11.06
N GLU A 64 -47.29 11.53 10.25
CA GLU A 64 -45.84 11.58 9.97
C GLU A 64 -45.52 12.51 8.79
N LYS A 65 -46.55 13.11 8.16
CA LYS A 65 -46.45 13.97 6.97
C LYS A 65 -47.03 15.38 7.16
N ASP A 66 -47.56 15.67 8.33
CA ASP A 66 -48.25 16.93 8.63
C ASP A 66 -47.28 18.11 8.79
N THR A 67 -46.06 17.85 9.24
CA THR A 67 -45.00 18.85 9.44
C THR A 67 -43.68 18.39 8.84
N TRP A 68 -42.84 19.37 8.48
CA TRP A 68 -41.51 19.07 7.95
C TRP A 68 -40.66 18.29 8.97
N ASP A 69 -40.79 18.61 10.25
CA ASP A 69 -40.05 17.94 11.32
C ASP A 69 -40.45 16.46 11.47
N HIS A 70 -41.74 16.13 11.36
CA HIS A 70 -42.18 14.74 11.38
C HIS A 70 -41.69 13.95 10.16
N VAL A 71 -41.75 14.54 8.96
CA VAL A 71 -41.20 13.92 7.74
C VAL A 71 -39.69 13.70 7.89
N MET A 72 -38.97 14.67 8.44
CA MET A 72 -37.53 14.56 8.70
C MET A 72 -37.22 13.45 9.70
N ALA A 73 -37.95 13.36 10.80
CA ALA A 73 -37.77 12.31 11.79
C ALA A 73 -38.01 10.91 11.19
N ALA A 74 -39.09 10.76 10.42
CA ALA A 74 -39.39 9.52 9.71
C ALA A 74 -38.31 9.19 8.65
N PHE A 75 -37.83 10.20 7.92
CA PHE A 75 -36.82 10.03 6.89
C PHE A 75 -35.47 9.59 7.49
N THR A 76 -35.03 10.24 8.56
CA THR A 76 -33.79 9.87 9.27
C THR A 76 -33.88 8.49 9.91
N LYS A 77 -35.08 8.07 10.33
CA LYS A 77 -35.31 6.71 10.84
C LYS A 77 -35.17 5.64 9.75
N GLU A 78 -35.72 5.89 8.56
CA GLU A 78 -35.68 4.94 7.44
C GLU A 78 -34.30 4.87 6.79
N TRP A 79 -33.74 6.04 6.50
CA TRP A 79 -32.37 6.18 6.03
C TRP A 79 -31.55 6.69 7.19
N LEU A 80 -31.27 5.78 8.13
CA LEU A 80 -30.23 5.94 9.13
C LEU A 80 -29.05 6.60 8.43
N GLU A 81 -28.68 7.78 8.90
CA GLU A 81 -27.44 8.41 8.51
C GLU A 81 -26.41 7.32 8.62
N LYS A 82 -25.80 6.92 7.49
CA LYS A 82 -24.74 5.92 7.52
C LYS A 82 -23.73 6.51 8.48
N GLU A 83 -23.74 6.06 9.73
CA GLU A 83 -22.63 6.28 10.62
C GLU A 83 -21.47 5.83 9.76
N MET A 84 -20.58 6.77 9.44
CA MET A 84 -19.29 6.39 8.88
C MET A 84 -18.84 5.30 9.81
N ALA A 85 -18.71 4.06 9.32
CA ALA A 85 -18.19 2.98 10.12
C ALA A 85 -16.96 3.55 10.77
N VAL A 86 -17.06 3.81 12.08
CA VAL A 86 -15.99 4.44 12.84
C VAL A 86 -14.98 3.32 12.84
N ARG A 87 -14.06 3.39 11.86
CA ARG A 87 -13.01 2.39 11.72
C ARG A 87 -12.42 2.24 13.10
N ASP A 88 -12.44 1.01 13.60
CA ASP A 88 -11.98 0.77 14.96
C ASP A 88 -10.53 1.24 15.06
N ARG A 89 -10.10 1.62 16.26
CA ARG A 89 -8.71 2.06 16.48
C ARG A 89 -7.73 1.02 15.96
N ASP A 90 -8.06 -0.26 16.15
CA ASP A 90 -7.25 -1.39 15.71
C ASP A 90 -7.23 -1.52 14.18
N GLU A 91 -8.37 -1.28 13.49
CA GLU A 91 -8.43 -1.24 12.02
C GLU A 91 -7.60 -0.07 11.44
N LEU A 92 -7.65 1.09 12.09
CA LEU A 92 -6.86 2.26 11.70
C LEU A 92 -5.36 2.03 11.92
N GLN A 93 -5.00 1.36 13.00
CA GLN A 93 -3.62 0.97 13.28
C GLN A 93 -3.12 -0.05 12.27
N GLU A 94 -3.92 -1.06 11.91
CA GLU A 94 -3.59 -2.02 10.88
C GLU A 94 -3.40 -1.35 9.51
N GLU A 95 -4.29 -0.43 9.13
CA GLU A 95 -4.17 0.34 7.89
C GLU A 95 -2.90 1.20 7.87
N LEU A 96 -2.56 1.83 9.00
CA LEU A 96 -1.32 2.60 9.14
C LEU A 96 -0.08 1.70 8.98
N LEU A 97 -0.10 0.50 9.56
CA LEU A 97 1.01 -0.45 9.51
C LEU A 97 1.12 -1.20 8.18
N THR A 98 0.06 -1.23 7.37
CA THR A 98 0.06 -1.80 6.02
C THR A 98 0.32 -0.75 4.94
N LEU A 99 0.41 0.53 5.30
CA LEU A 99 0.67 1.62 4.37
C LEU A 99 2.12 1.59 3.88
N VAL A 100 2.33 1.11 2.65
CA VAL A 100 3.65 1.00 2.01
C VAL A 100 3.89 2.14 1.01
N LEU A 101 5.06 2.77 1.10
CA LEU A 101 5.51 3.75 0.11
C LEU A 101 6.20 3.01 -1.05
N GLN A 102 5.50 2.89 -2.18
CA GLN A 102 6.07 2.23 -3.36
C GLN A 102 7.15 3.12 -4.01
N PRO A 103 8.29 2.56 -4.47
CA PRO A 103 9.35 3.34 -5.14
C PRO A 103 8.83 4.14 -6.33
N GLY A 104 7.88 3.57 -7.09
CA GLY A 104 7.25 4.22 -8.23
C GLY A 104 6.39 5.43 -7.88
N GLN A 105 6.02 5.62 -6.62
CA GLN A 105 5.17 6.73 -6.16
C GLN A 105 5.97 7.92 -5.60
N ILE A 106 7.24 7.72 -5.24
CA ILE A 106 8.07 8.73 -4.54
C ILE A 106 8.14 10.07 -5.29
N ARG A 107 8.30 10.01 -6.63
CA ARG A 107 8.46 11.19 -7.51
C ARG A 107 7.21 11.49 -8.35
N VAL A 108 6.11 10.79 -8.10
CA VAL A 108 4.83 11.12 -8.76
C VAL A 108 4.31 12.39 -8.11
N ARG A 109 3.99 13.38 -8.94
CA ARG A 109 3.22 14.55 -8.55
C ARG A 109 1.76 14.23 -8.81
N THR A 110 0.94 14.26 -7.78
CA THR A 110 -0.51 14.08 -7.94
C THR A 110 -1.19 15.36 -7.47
N GLU A 111 -2.17 15.81 -8.25
CA GLU A 111 -3.04 16.90 -7.86
C GLU A 111 -4.23 16.30 -7.12
N GLU A 112 -4.31 16.58 -5.82
CA GLU A 112 -5.45 16.25 -4.97
C GLU A 112 -5.85 17.56 -4.26
N ASP A 113 -7.14 17.87 -4.24
CA ASP A 113 -7.67 19.14 -3.71
C ASP A 113 -7.03 20.42 -4.30
N GLY A 114 -6.52 20.35 -5.53
CA GLY A 114 -5.88 21.47 -6.23
C GLY A 114 -4.45 21.78 -5.75
N VAL A 115 -3.85 20.92 -4.92
CA VAL A 115 -2.47 21.05 -4.46
C VAL A 115 -1.61 19.95 -5.09
N LEU A 116 -0.49 20.38 -5.68
CA LEU A 116 0.42 19.52 -6.41
C LEU A 116 1.52 19.03 -5.46
N GLU A 117 1.33 17.85 -4.87
CA GLU A 117 2.24 17.29 -3.87
C GLU A 117 3.05 16.10 -4.43
N TRP A 118 4.26 15.92 -3.88
CA TRP A 118 5.06 14.74 -4.17
C TRP A 118 4.54 13.51 -3.42
N GLY A 119 4.55 12.34 -4.04
CA GLY A 119 3.97 11.13 -3.44
C GLY A 119 4.59 10.70 -2.11
N HIS A 120 5.87 10.98 -1.84
CA HIS A 120 6.47 10.73 -0.52
C HIS A 120 5.94 11.69 0.56
N VAL A 121 5.66 12.95 0.21
CA VAL A 121 5.02 13.93 1.10
C VAL A 121 3.56 13.52 1.37
N ARG A 122 2.83 13.14 0.32
CA ARG A 122 1.45 12.66 0.45
C ARG A 122 1.36 11.42 1.34
N TRP A 123 2.28 10.47 1.18
CA TRP A 123 2.32 9.26 1.99
C TRP A 123 2.50 9.58 3.47
N VAL A 124 3.42 10.49 3.83
CA VAL A 124 3.67 10.81 5.24
C VAL A 124 2.53 11.63 5.85
N VAL A 125 1.89 12.50 5.08
CA VAL A 125 0.69 13.24 5.51
C VAL A 125 -0.45 12.27 5.80
N LYS A 126 -0.71 11.33 4.88
CA LYS A 126 -1.72 10.29 5.08
C LYS A 126 -1.40 9.40 6.29
N ALA A 127 -0.13 9.05 6.51
CA ALA A 127 0.30 8.29 7.67
C ALA A 127 0.04 9.06 8.98
N ALA A 128 0.35 10.36 9.01
CA ALA A 128 0.09 11.23 10.16
C ALA A 128 -1.41 11.39 10.45
N GLU A 129 -2.24 11.52 9.42
CA GLU A 129 -3.70 11.57 9.57
C GLU A 129 -4.29 10.27 10.13
N LEU A 130 -3.83 9.12 9.62
CA LEU A 130 -4.23 7.81 10.13
C LEU A 130 -3.77 7.61 11.58
N ALA A 131 -2.55 8.03 11.91
CA ALA A 131 -2.03 7.98 13.28
C ALA A 131 -2.84 8.87 14.24
N ALA A 132 -3.17 10.10 13.84
CA ALA A 132 -4.01 10.99 14.62
C ALA A 132 -5.40 10.39 14.87
N ARG A 133 -6.00 9.76 13.86
CA ARG A 133 -7.30 9.08 13.97
C ARG A 133 -7.23 7.81 14.82
N ALA A 134 -6.10 7.10 14.81
CA ALA A 134 -5.84 5.97 15.71
C ALA A 134 -5.46 6.39 17.14
N GLY A 135 -5.32 7.69 17.42
CA GLY A 135 -4.94 8.22 18.72
C GLY A 135 -3.44 8.17 19.04
N ASP A 136 -2.58 7.90 18.05
CA ASP A 136 -1.11 7.93 18.19
C ASP A 136 -0.53 9.30 17.83
N THR A 137 -0.84 10.33 18.63
CA THR A 137 -0.25 11.67 18.44
C THR A 137 1.20 11.76 18.95
N GLY A 138 1.59 10.86 19.86
CA GLY A 138 2.91 10.83 20.49
C GLY A 138 4.01 10.17 19.66
N GLY A 139 3.71 9.68 18.45
CA GLY A 139 4.71 9.10 17.54
C GLY A 139 5.17 7.69 17.91
N GLY A 140 4.40 6.94 18.70
CA GLY A 140 4.75 5.58 19.12
C GLY A 140 4.84 4.58 17.97
N LEU A 141 4.08 4.81 16.89
CA LEU A 141 4.03 3.93 15.73
C LEU A 141 4.98 4.35 14.60
N ILE A 142 5.66 5.51 14.71
CA ILE A 142 6.57 6.03 13.68
C ILE A 142 7.64 4.99 13.31
N GLY A 143 8.24 4.35 14.32
CA GLY A 143 9.27 3.33 14.08
C GLY A 143 8.78 2.11 13.31
N GLN A 144 7.49 1.75 13.44
CA GLN A 144 6.90 0.64 12.69
C GLN A 144 6.56 1.06 11.27
N VAL A 145 5.98 2.24 11.10
CA VAL A 145 5.61 2.80 9.78
C VAL A 145 6.85 3.07 8.92
N LEU A 146 7.96 3.47 9.53
CA LEU A 146 9.24 3.65 8.82
C LEU A 146 9.80 2.35 8.23
N LYS A 147 9.42 1.17 8.73
CA LYS A 147 9.82 -0.12 8.10
C LYS A 147 9.22 -0.32 6.72
N ASN A 148 8.13 0.40 6.41
CA ASN A 148 7.45 0.33 5.13
C ASN A 148 7.97 1.39 4.13
N VAL A 149 9.06 2.08 4.49
CA VAL A 149 9.73 3.07 3.66
C VAL A 149 11.00 2.45 3.10
N PRO A 150 11.35 2.71 1.82
CA PRO A 150 12.60 2.21 1.26
C PRO A 150 13.83 2.68 2.05
N ASP A 151 14.80 1.78 2.27
CA ASP A 151 16.01 2.03 3.05
C ASP A 151 16.81 3.24 2.54
N SER A 152 16.80 3.43 1.23
CA SER A 152 17.44 4.56 0.55
C SER A 152 16.87 5.91 1.01
N LEU A 153 15.56 5.98 1.25
CA LEU A 153 14.89 7.15 1.79
C LEU A 153 15.09 7.27 3.31
N MET A 154 15.07 6.15 4.04
CA MET A 154 15.39 6.13 5.47
C MET A 154 16.78 6.69 5.78
N LEU A 155 17.79 6.37 4.96
CA LEU A 155 19.15 6.86 5.13
C LEU A 155 19.25 8.39 5.05
N ARG A 156 18.42 9.02 4.22
CA ARG A 156 18.40 10.49 4.04
C ARG A 156 17.71 11.20 5.19
N LEU A 157 16.81 10.50 5.86
CA LEU A 157 15.93 11.08 6.83
C LEU A 157 16.49 11.15 8.26
N GLY A 158 17.54 10.39 8.58
CA GLY A 158 18.25 10.45 9.86
C GLY A 158 17.47 9.92 11.09
N PRO A 159 18.12 9.84 12.27
CA PRO A 159 17.63 9.09 13.45
C PRO A 159 16.74 9.87 14.44
N LYS A 160 16.47 11.17 14.23
CA LYS A 160 15.87 12.04 15.26
C LYS A 160 14.48 12.51 14.88
N ARG A 161 13.47 11.66 15.03
CA ARG A 161 12.07 12.06 14.86
C ARG A 161 11.20 11.43 15.92
N LYS A 162 10.68 12.27 16.81
CA LYS A 162 9.83 11.84 17.92
C LYS A 162 8.36 12.12 17.63
N THR A 163 8.03 12.97 16.67
CA THR A 163 6.64 13.33 16.34
C THR A 163 6.33 13.17 14.85
N TRP A 164 5.04 13.08 14.55
CA TRP A 164 4.54 12.98 13.18
C TRP A 164 4.80 14.26 12.39
N GLU A 165 4.76 15.42 13.03
CA GLU A 165 5.05 16.71 12.40
C GLU A 165 6.52 16.80 11.98
N GLU A 166 7.45 16.37 12.84
CA GLU A 166 8.88 16.30 12.52
C GLU A 166 9.13 15.35 11.34
N LEU A 167 8.39 14.25 11.27
CA LEU A 167 8.46 13.29 10.19
C LEU A 167 7.96 13.87 8.86
N VAL A 168 6.80 14.54 8.87
CA VAL A 168 6.25 15.22 7.69
C VAL A 168 7.21 16.30 7.19
N GLN A 169 7.75 17.12 8.10
CA GLN A 169 8.67 18.19 7.73
C GLN A 169 9.97 17.64 7.14
N SER A 170 10.55 16.62 7.76
CA SER A 170 11.77 15.98 7.26
C SER A 170 11.60 15.36 5.87
N MET A 171 10.41 14.82 5.57
CA MET A 171 10.08 14.29 4.24
C MET A 171 9.90 15.41 3.20
N ARG A 172 9.39 16.58 3.60
CA ARG A 172 9.26 17.75 2.72
C ARG A 172 10.59 18.40 2.40
N ASP A 173 11.52 18.38 3.36
CA ASP A 173 12.84 19.02 3.25
C ASP A 173 13.85 18.18 2.45
N ILE A 174 13.48 16.98 1.97
CA ILE A 174 14.36 16.16 1.13
C ILE A 174 14.59 16.87 -0.22
N PRO A 175 15.84 17.17 -0.59
CA PRO A 175 16.11 17.83 -1.86
C PRO A 175 15.83 16.90 -3.05
N ALA A 176 15.39 17.46 -4.17
CA ALA A 176 15.05 16.70 -5.37
C ALA A 176 16.21 15.88 -5.95
N THR A 177 17.45 16.31 -5.71
CA THR A 177 18.68 15.56 -6.07
C THR A 177 18.78 14.24 -5.31
N ASP A 178 18.41 14.25 -4.02
CA ASP A 178 18.46 13.06 -3.18
C ASP A 178 17.35 12.08 -3.56
N ILE A 179 16.15 12.58 -3.89
CA ILE A 179 15.06 11.75 -4.41
C ILE A 179 15.48 11.03 -5.70
N THR A 180 16.24 11.70 -6.57
CA THR A 180 16.76 11.08 -7.80
C THR A 180 17.79 9.99 -7.47
N SER A 181 18.67 10.23 -6.48
CA SER A 181 19.62 9.22 -6.01
C SER A 181 18.92 8.00 -5.39
N VAL A 182 17.86 8.23 -4.61
CA VAL A 182 17.00 7.20 -4.02
C VAL A 182 16.39 6.32 -5.11
N LEU A 183 15.74 6.92 -6.10
CA LEU A 183 15.16 6.16 -7.22
C LEU A 183 16.19 5.37 -8.04
N CYS A 184 17.39 5.92 -8.21
CA CYS A 184 18.48 5.22 -8.89
C CYS A 184 18.94 3.99 -8.10
N LEU A 185 19.05 4.11 -6.76
CA LEU A 185 19.41 2.99 -5.89
C LEU A 185 18.33 1.92 -5.90
N GLU A 186 17.06 2.30 -5.80
CA GLU A 186 15.91 1.37 -5.86
C GLU A 186 15.85 0.65 -7.21
N SER A 187 16.04 1.36 -8.32
CA SER A 187 16.07 0.75 -9.65
C SER A 187 17.21 -0.26 -9.80
N LYS A 188 18.38 0.05 -9.23
CA LYS A 188 19.54 -0.85 -9.23
C LYS A 188 19.28 -2.09 -8.38
N ALA A 189 18.71 -1.93 -7.18
CA ALA A 189 18.33 -3.03 -6.31
C ALA A 189 17.33 -3.97 -7.01
N GLN A 190 16.26 -3.42 -7.60
CA GLN A 190 15.31 -4.23 -8.39
C GLN A 190 15.96 -4.95 -9.58
N SER A 191 16.95 -4.35 -10.23
CA SER A 191 17.70 -5.01 -11.29
C SER A 191 18.55 -6.17 -10.76
N GLN A 192 19.16 -6.00 -9.59
CA GLN A 192 19.94 -7.06 -8.94
C GLN A 192 19.05 -8.21 -8.48
N ASP A 193 17.90 -7.93 -7.87
CA ASP A 193 16.95 -8.95 -7.44
C ASP A 193 16.41 -9.77 -8.63
N LYS A 194 16.09 -9.11 -9.74
CA LYS A 194 15.71 -9.81 -10.98
C LYS A 194 16.82 -10.72 -11.50
N LYS A 195 18.08 -10.31 -11.39
CA LYS A 195 19.23 -11.13 -11.78
C LYS A 195 19.42 -12.32 -10.82
N LEU A 196 19.27 -12.10 -9.52
CA LEU A 196 19.34 -13.17 -8.52
C LEU A 196 18.23 -14.19 -8.74
N ALA A 197 16.97 -13.75 -8.90
CA ALA A 197 15.85 -14.63 -9.20
C ALA A 197 16.05 -15.41 -10.52
N ALA A 198 16.61 -14.78 -11.56
CA ALA A 198 16.94 -15.46 -12.80
C ALA A 198 18.06 -16.50 -12.63
N LEU A 199 19.08 -16.21 -11.81
CA LEU A 199 20.15 -17.15 -11.49
C LEU A 199 19.63 -18.33 -10.67
N GLU A 200 18.80 -18.08 -9.64
CA GLU A 200 18.16 -19.12 -8.83
C GLU A 200 17.27 -20.02 -9.68
N SER A 201 16.47 -19.43 -10.59
CA SER A 201 15.65 -20.20 -11.55
C SER A 201 16.52 -21.05 -12.48
N THR A 202 17.66 -20.53 -12.94
CA THR A 202 18.61 -21.27 -13.79
C THR A 202 19.26 -22.42 -13.03
N ILE A 203 19.67 -22.20 -11.78
CA ILE A 203 20.24 -23.25 -10.91
C ILE A 203 19.20 -24.34 -10.65
N ALA A 204 17.96 -23.97 -10.34
CA ALA A 204 16.87 -24.92 -10.14
C ALA A 204 16.59 -25.76 -11.41
N ALA A 205 16.61 -25.13 -12.59
CA ALA A 205 16.45 -25.84 -13.87
C ALA A 205 17.61 -26.81 -14.15
N LEU A 206 18.86 -26.42 -13.86
CA LEU A 206 20.04 -27.28 -14.01
C LEU A 206 20.03 -28.48 -13.05
N GLN A 207 19.53 -28.30 -11.81
CA GLN A 207 19.34 -29.39 -10.84
C GLN A 207 18.25 -30.38 -11.25
N GLN A 208 17.32 -29.97 -12.13
CA GLN A 208 16.27 -30.83 -12.68
C GLN A 208 16.65 -31.48 -14.03
N THR A 209 17.72 -31.02 -14.69
CA THR A 209 18.22 -31.69 -15.90
C THR A 209 18.88 -33.03 -15.55
N PRO A 210 18.64 -34.10 -16.32
CA PRO A 210 19.17 -35.43 -16.03
C PRO A 210 20.65 -35.52 -16.42
N THR A 211 21.52 -34.75 -15.76
CA THR A 211 22.97 -34.92 -15.90
C THR A 211 23.40 -36.30 -15.38
N CYS A 212 22.62 -36.90 -14.46
CA CYS A 212 22.77 -38.30 -14.05
C CYS A 212 22.60 -39.31 -15.21
N GLY A 213 21.92 -38.95 -16.30
CA GLY A 213 21.76 -39.82 -17.47
C GLY A 213 23.03 -39.90 -18.33
N LEU A 214 23.77 -38.79 -18.45
CA LEU A 214 25.03 -38.75 -19.21
C LEU A 214 26.17 -39.45 -18.46
N THR A 215 26.22 -39.32 -17.13
CA THR A 215 27.23 -40.02 -16.31
C THR A 215 27.07 -41.54 -16.39
N ASN A 216 25.84 -42.05 -16.46
CA ASN A 216 25.57 -43.49 -16.63
C ASN A 216 25.88 -44.00 -18.04
N GLN A 217 25.70 -43.16 -19.09
CA GLN A 217 26.07 -43.54 -20.46
C GLN A 217 27.60 -43.62 -20.62
N PHE A 218 28.36 -42.67 -20.07
CA PHE A 218 29.83 -42.73 -20.08
C PHE A 218 30.38 -43.89 -19.23
N ALA A 219 29.74 -44.21 -18.10
CA ALA A 219 30.10 -45.38 -17.29
C ALA A 219 29.85 -46.71 -18.04
N SER A 220 28.79 -46.79 -18.86
CA SER A 220 28.49 -47.99 -19.65
C SER A 220 29.42 -48.22 -20.85
N MET A 221 30.03 -47.16 -21.40
CA MET A 221 31.02 -47.28 -22.49
C MET A 221 32.43 -47.63 -22.00
N ALA A 222 32.76 -47.30 -20.75
CA ALA A 222 34.04 -47.68 -20.14
C ALA A 222 34.11 -49.18 -19.78
N ALA A 223 32.97 -49.85 -19.63
CA ALA A 223 32.89 -51.26 -19.23
C ALA A 223 32.96 -52.26 -20.41
N SER A 224 33.03 -51.80 -21.66
CA SER A 224 33.10 -52.64 -22.86
C SER A 224 34.44 -52.50 -23.59
N SER A 225 35.55 -52.70 -22.89
CA SER A 225 36.83 -53.00 -23.52
C SER A 225 37.23 -54.46 -23.23
N PRO A 226 37.48 -55.29 -24.26
CA PRO A 226 37.84 -56.69 -24.05
C PRO A 226 39.23 -56.82 -23.42
N SER A 227 39.27 -57.69 -22.42
CA SER A 227 40.42 -58.06 -21.60
C SER A 227 41.67 -58.35 -22.44
N ARG A 228 42.77 -57.63 -22.15
CA ARG A 228 44.12 -58.00 -22.58
C ARG A 228 45.02 -58.07 -21.36
N ASN A 229 45.40 -59.31 -21.06
CA ASN A 229 46.51 -59.70 -20.18
C ASN A 229 47.71 -58.76 -20.33
N ASN A 230 48.26 -58.28 -19.21
CA ASN A 230 49.66 -58.56 -18.87
C ASN A 230 50.04 -58.07 -17.47
N ASN A 231 50.72 -58.97 -16.75
CA ASN A 231 51.66 -58.71 -15.67
C ASN A 231 52.51 -57.45 -15.92
N LEU A 232 52.80 -56.67 -14.88
CA LEU A 232 54.17 -56.28 -14.49
C LEU A 232 54.18 -55.35 -13.26
N TYR A 233 54.82 -55.85 -12.20
CA TYR A 233 55.71 -55.16 -11.25
C TYR A 233 55.23 -53.91 -10.49
N LEU A 234 55.03 -54.12 -9.17
CA LEU A 234 55.25 -53.12 -8.12
C LEU A 234 56.75 -52.93 -7.87
N PRO A 235 57.18 -51.71 -7.54
CA PRO A 235 58.23 -51.52 -6.53
C PRO A 235 57.68 -50.75 -5.33
N SER A 236 58.07 -51.25 -4.16
CA SER A 236 57.73 -50.74 -2.83
C SER A 236 58.93 -49.97 -2.26
N THR A 237 58.65 -48.97 -1.40
CA THR A 237 59.56 -48.36 -0.39
C THR A 237 60.68 -47.44 -0.95
N MET A 238 61.12 -46.32 -0.36
CA MET A 238 61.21 -45.87 1.04
C MET A 238 61.13 -44.34 1.21
N MET A 239 60.79 -43.95 2.44
CA MET A 239 60.91 -42.62 3.03
C MET A 239 62.34 -42.06 3.04
N SER A 240 62.46 -40.73 2.99
CA SER A 240 63.49 -40.01 3.74
C SER A 240 63.01 -38.59 4.06
N ASN A 241 62.89 -38.30 5.35
CA ASN A 241 62.77 -36.95 5.90
C ASN A 241 64.15 -36.29 5.82
N ASP A 242 64.20 -34.99 5.51
CA ASP A 242 65.08 -34.10 6.27
C ASP A 242 64.58 -32.65 6.21
N GLU A 243 64.44 -32.09 7.40
CA GLU A 243 64.01 -30.76 7.77
C GLU A 243 65.25 -30.04 8.29
N LYS A 244 65.64 -28.89 7.70
CA LYS A 244 66.59 -27.96 8.31
C LYS A 244 66.48 -26.54 7.73
N ASP A 245 65.91 -25.69 8.58
CA ASP A 245 66.53 -24.48 9.13
C ASP A 245 66.88 -23.29 8.23
N GLY A 246 66.46 -22.09 8.63
CA GLY A 246 66.76 -20.84 7.93
C GLY A 246 65.98 -19.63 8.42
N THR A 247 66.22 -19.24 9.67
CA THR A 247 65.58 -18.12 10.40
C THR A 247 66.22 -16.75 10.08
N ARG A 248 65.39 -15.68 10.07
CA ARG A 248 65.66 -14.26 10.51
C ARG A 248 66.47 -13.26 9.65
N LEU A 249 65.85 -12.10 9.36
CA LEU A 249 66.17 -10.70 9.83
C LEU A 249 65.33 -9.70 8.99
N LEU A 250 64.35 -8.94 9.52
CA LEU A 250 64.39 -7.70 10.34
C LEU A 250 64.78 -6.39 9.62
N MET A 251 63.76 -5.51 9.50
CA MET A 251 63.69 -4.05 9.78
C MET A 251 64.40 -2.96 8.95
N GLY A 252 63.67 -1.83 8.83
CA GLY A 252 64.11 -0.45 8.54
C GLY A 252 63.12 0.28 7.63
N LEU A 253 62.05 0.93 8.11
CA LEU A 253 61.96 2.31 8.65
C LEU A 253 62.79 3.36 7.87
N GLY A 254 62.05 4.22 7.17
CA GLY A 254 62.43 5.49 6.57
C GLY A 254 61.16 6.26 6.23
#